data_AF-Q5UEI7-F1
#
_entry.id   AF-Q5UEI7-F1
#
_cell.length_a   1.000
_cell.length_b   1.000
_cell.length_c   1.000
_cell.angle_alpha   90.00
_cell.angle_beta   90.00
_cell.angle_gamma   90.00
#
_symmetry.space_group_name_H-M   'P 1'
#
loop_
_entity.id
_entity.type
_entity.pdbx_description
1 polymer ?
#
loop_
_entity_poly.entity_id
_entity_poly.type
_entity_poly.pdbx_seq_one_letter_code
_entity_poly.pdbx_strand_id
1 'polypeptide(L)'
;TDFQLHELTGRWLSENMPEGFKSDRFRFLARTITASEEAPTEGSDGEIRIKPNLYILVWEPSFYEELLTRDYFFLFPPEILKQHTLIFQMYSYFRSRMARRHSDCMLLSELNQKLARNIDWRRFSMDLIRELRKLGEVGDHEDTFLVNLWGYHLTITALIEKGKTTDYQVDIKCNVEEVLRYSRARTTNAGKRNMAPTLPNPLRNEMVSKQKLEELSEIIDGEFEPIQ
;
A
#
# COMPACT_ATOMS: atom_id res chain seq x y z
N THR A 1 11.08 -9.72 7.73
CA THR A 1 11.37 -10.03 6.31
C THR A 1 12.44 -9.10 5.80
N ASP A 2 13.47 -9.66 5.18
CA ASP A 2 14.51 -8.89 4.48
C ASP A 2 14.29 -8.96 2.98
N PHE A 3 14.47 -7.82 2.31
CA PHE A 3 14.40 -7.72 0.85
C PHE A 3 15.80 -7.44 0.32
N GLN A 4 16.15 -8.10 -0.78
CA GLN A 4 17.40 -7.86 -1.48
C GLN A 4 17.14 -7.76 -2.98
N LEU A 5 17.42 -6.59 -3.54
CA LEU A 5 17.30 -6.31 -4.96
C LEU A 5 18.69 -6.35 -5.58
N HIS A 6 18.86 -7.22 -6.59
CA HIS A 6 20.10 -7.35 -7.33
C HIS A 6 19.90 -6.87 -8.77
N GLU A 7 20.68 -5.88 -9.20
CA GLU A 7 20.71 -5.47 -10.60
C GLU A 7 21.49 -6.51 -11.42
N LEU A 8 20.82 -7.17 -12.36
CA LEU A 8 21.41 -8.25 -13.17
C LEU A 8 22.21 -7.75 -14.37
N THR A 9 22.07 -6.47 -14.72
CA THR A 9 22.78 -5.84 -15.81
C THR A 9 23.75 -4.82 -15.24
N GLY A 10 25.02 -4.92 -15.65
CA GLY A 10 26.05 -3.98 -15.24
C GLY A 10 25.75 -2.57 -15.75
N ARG A 11 25.98 -1.58 -14.91
CA ARG A 11 25.91 -0.16 -15.29
C ARG A 11 27.11 0.58 -14.75
N TRP A 12 27.37 1.74 -15.33
CA TRP A 12 28.38 2.63 -14.79
C TRP A 12 27.98 3.10 -13.40
N LEU A 13 28.83 2.80 -12.39
CA LEU A 13 28.62 3.22 -11.01
C LEU A 13 29.60 4.33 -10.60
N SER A 14 30.88 4.20 -10.97
CA SER A 14 31.93 5.17 -10.67
C SER A 14 33.13 5.00 -11.61
N GLU A 15 34.08 5.93 -11.57
CA GLU A 15 35.32 5.84 -12.37
C GLU A 15 36.12 4.56 -12.09
N ASN A 16 36.07 4.05 -10.86
CA ASN A 16 36.74 2.81 -10.45
C ASN A 16 35.88 1.55 -10.68
N MET A 17 34.61 1.72 -11.08
CA MET A 17 33.68 0.62 -11.36
C MET A 17 32.74 0.99 -12.52
N PRO A 18 33.26 0.99 -13.76
CA PRO A 18 32.50 1.40 -14.95
C PRO A 18 31.47 0.37 -15.43
N GLU A 19 31.59 -0.90 -15.02
CA GLU A 19 30.60 -1.96 -15.22
C GLU A 19 30.25 -2.61 -13.88
N GLY A 20 29.65 -1.83 -12.98
CA GLY A 20 29.29 -2.29 -11.64
C GLY A 20 27.92 -2.94 -11.56
N PHE A 21 27.76 -3.86 -10.61
CA PHE A 21 26.49 -4.50 -10.28
C PHE A 21 26.05 -4.03 -8.89
N LYS A 22 24.94 -3.28 -8.82
CA LYS A 22 24.41 -2.80 -7.54
C LYS A 22 23.54 -3.89 -6.90
N SER A 23 23.74 -4.07 -5.60
CA SER A 23 22.79 -4.79 -4.74
C SER A 23 22.27 -3.85 -3.66
N ASP A 24 20.98 -3.91 -3.38
CA ASP A 24 20.32 -3.08 -2.38
C ASP A 24 19.57 -3.99 -1.40
N ARG A 25 19.92 -3.93 -0.12
CA ARG A 25 19.32 -4.76 0.93
C ARG A 25 18.59 -3.85 1.90
N PHE A 26 17.29 -4.06 2.06
CA PHE A 26 16.47 -3.23 2.92
C PHE A 26 15.46 -4.06 3.73
N ARG A 27 15.02 -3.49 4.85
CA ARG A 27 13.97 -3.99 5.74
C ARG A 27 13.07 -2.81 6.08
N PHE A 28 11.76 -3.02 6.22
CA PHE A 28 10.85 -1.93 6.59
C PHE A 28 11.07 -1.43 8.02
N LEU A 29 11.20 -2.35 8.98
CA LEU A 29 11.41 -2.06 10.40
C LEU A 29 12.86 -2.34 10.76
N ALA A 30 13.62 -1.30 11.10
CA ALA A 30 14.99 -1.43 11.59
C ALA A 30 14.99 -2.04 13.00
N ARG A 31 14.03 -1.64 13.86
CA ARG A 31 13.86 -2.16 15.21
C ARG A 31 12.37 -2.16 15.59
N THR A 32 11.97 -3.14 16.37
CA THR A 32 10.64 -3.21 16.98
C THR A 32 10.83 -3.41 18.48
N ILE A 33 10.26 -2.52 19.29
CA ILE A 33 10.15 -2.71 20.74
C ILE A 33 8.71 -3.07 21.03
N THR A 34 8.50 -4.10 21.84
CA THR A 34 7.18 -4.69 22.07
C THR A 34 6.90 -4.80 23.56
N ALA A 35 5.68 -4.44 23.97
CA ALA A 35 5.20 -4.70 25.32
C ALA A 35 4.05 -5.71 25.28
N SER A 36 4.17 -6.74 26.12
CA SER A 36 3.21 -7.85 26.26
C SER A 36 2.60 -7.83 27.66
N GLU A 37 1.33 -8.19 27.76
CA GLU A 37 0.65 -8.38 29.05
C GLU A 37 0.99 -9.75 29.66
N GLU A 38 1.11 -10.77 28.82
CA GLU A 38 1.49 -12.12 29.20
C GLU A 38 3.03 -12.28 29.22
N ALA A 39 3.52 -13.10 30.15
CA ALA A 39 4.94 -13.46 30.20
C ALA A 39 5.35 -14.29 28.95
N PRO A 40 6.61 -14.19 28.49
CA PRO A 40 7.12 -15.01 27.39
C PRO A 40 6.99 -16.51 27.69
N THR A 41 6.59 -17.30 26.69
CA THR A 41 6.45 -18.75 26.80
C THR A 41 7.37 -19.46 25.81
N GLU A 42 7.96 -20.58 26.21
CA GLU A 42 8.73 -21.43 25.29
C GLU A 42 7.78 -22.28 24.42
N GLY A 43 7.97 -22.26 23.11
CA GLY A 43 7.21 -23.06 22.16
C GLY A 43 7.66 -24.53 22.15
N SER A 44 6.91 -25.40 21.47
CA SER A 44 7.29 -26.80 21.27
C SER A 44 8.58 -26.99 20.46
N ASP A 45 8.98 -25.94 19.74
CA ASP A 45 10.20 -25.79 18.95
C ASP A 45 11.39 -25.28 19.79
N GLY A 46 11.18 -24.94 21.06
CA GLY A 46 12.19 -24.32 21.93
C GLY A 46 12.37 -22.82 21.69
N GLU A 47 11.56 -22.21 20.82
CA GLU A 47 11.64 -20.77 20.55
C GLU A 47 10.77 -19.96 21.52
N ILE A 48 11.24 -18.77 21.87
CA ILE A 48 10.46 -17.86 22.72
C ILE A 48 9.30 -17.27 21.92
N ARG A 49 8.08 -17.44 22.45
CA ARG A 49 6.86 -16.86 21.92
C ARG A 49 6.37 -15.75 22.84
N ILE A 50 6.07 -14.61 22.25
CA ILE A 50 5.51 -13.43 22.91
C ILE A 50 4.19 -13.04 22.24
N LYS A 51 3.28 -12.42 23.02
CA LYS A 51 2.01 -11.87 22.52
C LYS A 51 1.89 -10.39 22.88
N PRO A 52 2.53 -9.52 22.09
CA PRO A 52 2.54 -8.09 22.40
C PRO A 52 1.24 -7.41 21.98
N ASN A 53 0.82 -6.45 22.81
CA ASN A 53 -0.34 -5.59 22.58
C ASN A 53 0.08 -4.19 22.10
N LEU A 54 1.30 -3.76 22.45
CA LEU A 54 1.87 -2.48 22.07
C LEU A 54 3.14 -2.67 21.25
N TYR A 55 3.26 -1.90 20.17
CA TYR A 55 4.40 -1.91 19.26
C TYR A 55 4.96 -0.50 19.11
N ILE A 56 6.23 -0.33 19.47
CA ILE A 56 7.01 0.87 19.15
C ILE A 56 7.86 0.52 17.93
N LEU A 57 7.53 1.13 16.80
CA LEU A 57 8.10 0.82 15.49
C LEU A 57 9.21 1.83 15.14
N VAL A 58 10.42 1.32 14.91
CA VAL A 58 11.53 2.10 14.33
C VAL A 58 11.69 1.68 12.89
N TRP A 59 11.26 2.56 11.99
CA TRP A 59 11.35 2.36 10.54
C TRP A 59 12.80 2.50 10.05
N GLU A 60 13.11 1.90 8.89
CA GLU A 60 14.39 2.16 8.21
C GLU A 60 14.49 3.67 7.86
N PRO A 61 15.63 4.33 8.14
CA PRO A 61 15.73 5.80 8.05
C PRO A 61 15.36 6.37 6.69
N SER A 62 15.82 5.76 5.60
CA SER A 62 15.55 6.23 4.24
C SER A 62 14.05 6.14 3.91
N PHE A 63 13.43 5.03 4.28
CA PHE A 63 12.00 4.80 4.15
C PHE A 63 11.18 5.72 5.06
N TYR A 64 11.63 5.97 6.29
CA TYR A 64 10.98 6.89 7.22
C TYR A 64 10.98 8.31 6.69
N GLU A 65 12.13 8.81 6.23
CA GLU A 65 12.22 10.13 5.59
C GLU A 65 11.36 10.19 4.33
N GLU A 66 11.31 9.13 3.51
CA GLU A 66 10.41 9.07 2.35
C GLU A 66 8.94 9.10 2.77
N LEU A 67 8.58 8.36 3.83
CA LEU A 67 7.25 8.35 4.41
C LEU A 67 6.87 9.73 4.95
N LEU A 68 7.83 10.48 5.51
CA LEU A 68 7.67 11.84 6.04
C LEU A 68 7.58 12.92 4.95
N THR A 69 8.38 12.78 3.89
CA THR A 69 8.57 13.82 2.86
C THR A 69 7.66 13.63 1.64
N ARG A 70 7.27 12.40 1.30
CA ARG A 70 6.37 12.14 0.18
C ARG A 70 4.92 12.17 0.60
N ASP A 71 4.32 13.34 0.42
CA ASP A 71 2.93 13.66 0.80
C ASP A 71 1.83 12.72 0.22
N TYR A 72 2.09 11.92 -0.83
CA TYR A 72 1.01 11.32 -1.66
C TYR A 72 1.02 9.79 -1.83
N PHE A 73 2.10 9.09 -1.44
CA PHE A 73 2.30 7.70 -1.88
C PHE A 73 1.65 6.65 -0.96
N PHE A 74 1.43 6.96 0.32
CA PHE A 74 1.17 5.93 1.33
C PHE A 74 -0.21 6.01 2.02
N LEU A 75 -0.97 7.08 1.79
CA LEU A 75 -2.28 7.26 2.44
C LEU A 75 -3.39 6.55 1.66
N PHE A 76 -3.85 5.44 2.23
CA PHE A 76 -4.98 4.65 1.74
C PHE A 76 -6.27 5.00 2.50
N PRO A 77 -7.46 4.95 1.86
CA PRO A 77 -8.73 4.96 2.58
C PRO A 77 -8.75 3.84 3.63
N PRO A 78 -9.04 4.09 4.91
CA PRO A 78 -8.99 3.04 5.94
C PRO A 78 -9.88 1.83 5.63
N GLU A 79 -10.94 2.03 4.86
CA GLU A 79 -11.88 1.01 4.43
C GLU A 79 -11.23 0.00 3.45
N ILE A 80 -10.23 0.42 2.64
CA ILE A 80 -9.51 -0.48 1.72
C ILE A 80 -8.64 -1.50 2.47
N LEU A 81 -8.17 -1.15 3.67
CA LEU A 81 -7.28 -1.99 4.48
C LEU A 81 -7.99 -3.22 5.06
N LYS A 82 -9.33 -3.22 5.02
CA LYS A 82 -10.18 -4.34 5.46
C LYS A 82 -10.68 -5.20 4.29
N GLN A 83 -10.36 -4.83 3.05
CA GLN A 83 -10.86 -5.52 1.86
C GLN A 83 -10.01 -6.73 1.51
N HIS A 84 -10.55 -7.56 0.62
CA HIS A 84 -9.81 -8.66 0.03
C HIS A 84 -8.52 -8.19 -0.67
N THR A 85 -7.46 -8.99 -0.59
CA THR A 85 -6.12 -8.65 -1.10
C THR A 85 -6.13 -8.19 -2.56
N LEU A 86 -6.93 -8.82 -3.43
CA LEU A 86 -7.01 -8.43 -4.86
C LEU A 86 -7.61 -7.02 -5.04
N ILE A 87 -8.57 -6.63 -4.21
CA ILE A 87 -9.17 -5.29 -4.24
C ILE A 87 -8.14 -4.25 -3.79
N PHE A 88 -7.40 -4.56 -2.71
CA PHE A 88 -6.32 -3.70 -2.22
C PHE A 88 -5.21 -3.53 -3.28
N GLN A 89 -4.80 -4.62 -3.94
CA GLN A 89 -3.80 -4.60 -5.02
C GLN A 89 -4.28 -3.78 -6.23
N MET A 90 -5.54 -3.97 -6.64
CA MET A 90 -6.15 -3.22 -7.75
C MET A 90 -6.20 -1.72 -7.45
N TYR A 91 -6.64 -1.33 -6.25
CA TYR A 91 -6.64 0.07 -5.81
C TYR A 91 -5.23 0.67 -5.80
N SER A 92 -4.25 -0.06 -5.24
CA SER A 92 -2.85 0.36 -5.19
C SER A 92 -2.24 0.54 -6.58
N TYR A 93 -2.61 -0.32 -7.52
CA TYR A 93 -2.20 -0.20 -8.92
C TYR A 93 -2.82 1.04 -9.58
N PHE A 94 -4.10 1.32 -9.37
CA PHE A 94 -4.75 2.51 -9.91
C PHE A 94 -4.19 3.82 -9.34
N ARG A 95 -3.78 3.83 -8.06
CA ARG A 95 -3.08 4.99 -7.48
C ARG A 95 -1.82 5.37 -8.26
N SER A 96 -1.04 4.38 -8.68
CA SER A 96 0.15 4.60 -9.50
C SER A 96 -0.20 4.92 -10.95
N ARG A 97 -1.11 4.15 -11.56
CA ARG A 97 -1.44 4.26 -12.99
C ARG A 97 -2.22 5.53 -13.34
N MET A 98 -3.19 5.90 -12.51
CA MET A 98 -4.09 7.02 -12.75
C MET A 98 -3.55 8.35 -12.21
N ALA A 99 -2.31 8.39 -11.71
CA ALA A 99 -1.71 9.58 -11.10
C ALA A 99 -1.76 10.84 -11.97
N ARG A 100 -1.80 10.69 -13.30
CA ARG A 100 -1.92 11.79 -14.27
C ARG A 100 -3.01 11.54 -15.33
N ARG A 101 -3.96 10.63 -15.07
CA ARG A 101 -5.01 10.24 -16.01
C ARG A 101 -6.39 10.38 -15.35
N HIS A 102 -7.32 11.03 -16.04
CA HIS A 102 -8.71 11.16 -15.58
C HIS A 102 -9.56 9.95 -15.96
N SER A 103 -9.23 9.29 -17.07
CA SER A 103 -9.91 8.09 -17.54
C SER A 103 -8.92 7.13 -18.17
N ASP A 104 -9.23 5.85 -18.11
CA ASP A 104 -8.46 4.78 -18.75
C ASP A 104 -9.37 3.57 -18.98
N CYS A 105 -8.95 2.65 -19.84
CA CYS A 105 -9.66 1.41 -20.12
C CYS A 105 -8.65 0.26 -20.17
N MET A 106 -8.99 -0.87 -19.56
CA MET A 106 -8.13 -2.05 -19.52
C MET A 106 -8.95 -3.33 -19.59
N LEU A 107 -8.33 -4.39 -20.10
CA LEU A 107 -8.87 -5.74 -19.94
C LEU A 107 -8.51 -6.31 -18.57
N LEU A 108 -9.39 -7.14 -18.03
CA LEU A 108 -9.14 -7.83 -16.77
C LEU A 108 -7.99 -8.83 -16.91
N SER A 109 -7.77 -9.41 -18.10
CA SER A 109 -6.59 -10.24 -18.41
C SER A 109 -5.27 -9.46 -18.30
N GLU A 110 -5.24 -8.18 -18.70
CA GLU A 110 -4.09 -7.30 -18.50
C GLU A 110 -3.87 -7.02 -17.02
N LEU A 111 -4.95 -6.79 -16.26
CA LEU A 111 -4.88 -6.61 -14.81
C LEU A 111 -4.30 -7.86 -14.13
N ASN A 112 -4.66 -9.07 -14.58
CA ASN A 112 -4.06 -10.30 -14.06
C ASN A 112 -2.53 -10.30 -14.23
N GLN A 113 -2.04 -9.93 -15.42
CA GLN A 113 -0.59 -9.85 -15.70
C GLN A 113 0.14 -8.75 -14.91
N LYS A 114 -0.56 -7.72 -14.45
CA LYS A 114 0.03 -6.63 -13.66
C LYS A 114 -0.05 -6.87 -12.15
N LEU A 115 -1.10 -7.55 -11.68
CA LEU A 115 -1.35 -7.74 -10.25
C LEU A 115 -0.91 -9.12 -9.75
N ALA A 116 -1.13 -10.17 -10.54
CA ALA A 116 -1.09 -11.54 -10.06
C ALA A 116 -0.66 -12.55 -11.13
N ARG A 117 0.53 -12.37 -11.73
CA ARG A 117 1.07 -13.24 -12.80
C ARG A 117 1.07 -14.73 -12.48
N ASN A 118 1.18 -15.08 -11.20
CA ASN A 118 1.26 -16.47 -10.74
C ASN A 118 -0.14 -17.09 -10.49
N ILE A 119 -1.22 -16.33 -10.63
CA ILE A 119 -2.59 -16.81 -10.45
C ILE A 119 -3.22 -17.09 -11.82
N ASP A 120 -3.80 -18.28 -11.96
CA ASP A 120 -4.54 -18.65 -13.16
C ASP A 120 -5.70 -17.68 -13.44
N TRP A 121 -5.93 -17.41 -14.72
CA TRP A 121 -6.97 -16.49 -15.20
C TRP A 121 -8.34 -16.78 -14.60
N ARG A 122 -8.76 -18.05 -14.56
CA ARG A 122 -10.10 -18.42 -14.11
C ARG A 122 -10.29 -18.11 -12.63
N ARG A 123 -9.25 -18.35 -11.82
CA ARG A 123 -9.30 -18.07 -10.38
C ARG A 123 -9.25 -16.57 -10.13
N PHE A 124 -8.32 -15.86 -10.79
CA PHE A 124 -8.19 -14.42 -10.66
C PHE A 124 -9.48 -13.69 -11.03
N SER A 125 -10.03 -13.99 -12.22
CA SER A 125 -11.27 -13.34 -12.71
C SER A 125 -12.45 -13.63 -11.79
N MET A 126 -12.66 -14.89 -11.39
CA MET A 126 -13.76 -15.28 -10.52
C MET A 126 -13.67 -14.59 -9.15
N ASP A 127 -12.50 -14.62 -8.50
CA ASP A 127 -12.33 -14.02 -7.18
C ASP A 127 -12.45 -12.49 -7.26
N LEU A 128 -11.79 -11.83 -8.22
CA LEU A 128 -11.83 -10.38 -8.33
C LEU A 128 -13.24 -9.87 -8.69
N ILE A 129 -13.93 -10.48 -9.65
CA ILE A 129 -15.29 -10.08 -10.02
C ILE A 129 -16.26 -10.31 -8.86
N ARG A 130 -16.14 -11.43 -8.13
CA ARG A 130 -16.97 -11.68 -6.94
C ARG A 130 -16.79 -10.58 -5.90
N GLU A 131 -15.55 -10.20 -5.58
CA GLU A 131 -15.29 -9.16 -4.58
C GLU A 131 -15.71 -7.76 -5.09
N LEU A 132 -15.55 -7.47 -6.38
CA LEU A 132 -16.02 -6.21 -6.97
C LEU A 132 -17.56 -6.11 -6.95
N ARG A 133 -18.28 -7.20 -7.22
CA ARG A 133 -19.75 -7.23 -7.14
C ARG A 133 -20.26 -7.00 -5.73
N LYS A 134 -19.55 -7.47 -4.69
CA LYS A 134 -19.89 -7.15 -3.29
C LYS A 134 -19.77 -5.67 -2.95
N LEU A 135 -18.92 -4.94 -3.67
CA LEU A 135 -18.68 -3.51 -3.48
C LEU A 135 -19.56 -2.62 -4.37
N GLY A 136 -20.12 -3.16 -5.45
CA GLY A 136 -21.03 -2.42 -6.34
C GLY A 136 -22.39 -2.16 -5.70
N GLU A 137 -22.99 -1.02 -6.02
CA GLU A 137 -24.38 -0.70 -5.67
C GLU A 137 -25.34 -0.93 -6.85
N VAL A 138 -26.62 -1.09 -6.51
CA VAL A 138 -27.74 -1.62 -7.31
C VAL A 138 -27.85 -1.02 -8.72
N GLY A 139 -27.70 -1.91 -9.71
CA GLY A 139 -27.90 -1.68 -11.15
C GLY A 139 -27.46 -2.89 -11.97
N ASP A 140 -27.55 -4.09 -11.37
CA ASP A 140 -27.01 -5.35 -11.90
C ASP A 140 -27.75 -5.75 -13.18
N HIS A 141 -27.10 -5.52 -14.31
CA HIS A 141 -27.26 -6.39 -15.46
C HIS A 141 -26.21 -7.50 -15.34
N GLU A 142 -26.53 -8.74 -15.72
CA GLU A 142 -25.58 -9.87 -15.61
C GLU A 142 -24.23 -9.53 -16.25
N ASP A 143 -24.27 -8.78 -17.37
CA ASP A 143 -23.11 -8.48 -18.21
C ASP A 143 -22.44 -7.14 -17.88
N THR A 144 -23.03 -6.26 -17.07
CA THR A 144 -22.43 -4.96 -16.75
C THR A 144 -22.81 -4.48 -15.36
N PHE A 145 -21.81 -4.04 -14.59
CA PHE A 145 -22.02 -3.47 -13.26
C PHE A 145 -21.03 -2.34 -12.95
N LEU A 146 -21.44 -1.46 -12.03
CA LEU A 146 -20.69 -0.27 -11.62
C LEU A 146 -20.13 -0.46 -10.21
N VAL A 147 -18.90 0.01 -9.99
CA VAL A 147 -18.25 -0.04 -8.67
C VAL A 147 -17.56 1.28 -8.38
N ASN A 148 -17.86 1.90 -7.24
CA ASN A 148 -17.04 3.00 -6.74
C ASN A 148 -15.91 2.45 -5.86
N LEU A 149 -14.71 2.34 -6.44
CA LEU A 149 -13.51 1.92 -5.73
C LEU A 149 -12.82 3.14 -5.08
N TRP A 150 -13.53 3.77 -4.13
CA TRP A 150 -13.09 4.92 -3.34
C TRP A 150 -12.50 6.06 -4.21
N GLY A 151 -13.28 6.51 -5.19
CA GLY A 151 -12.94 7.60 -6.11
C GLY A 151 -12.48 7.12 -7.50
N TYR A 152 -12.18 5.83 -7.65
CA TYR A 152 -12.07 5.20 -8.97
C TYR A 152 -13.40 4.56 -9.33
N HIS A 153 -14.17 5.24 -10.18
CA HIS A 153 -15.45 4.75 -10.67
C HIS A 153 -15.19 3.77 -11.80
N LEU A 154 -15.56 2.51 -11.59
CA LEU A 154 -15.35 1.42 -12.51
C LEU A 154 -16.66 1.05 -13.20
N THR A 155 -16.60 0.89 -14.52
CA THR A 155 -17.62 0.19 -15.29
C THR A 155 -17.02 -1.12 -15.76
N ILE A 156 -17.62 -2.23 -15.34
CA ILE A 156 -17.12 -3.57 -15.66
C ILE A 156 -18.11 -4.21 -16.61
N THR A 157 -17.63 -4.54 -17.81
CA THR A 157 -18.44 -5.10 -18.90
C THR A 157 -17.91 -6.48 -19.27
N ALA A 158 -18.75 -7.52 -19.21
CA ALA A 158 -18.39 -8.87 -19.63
C ALA A 158 -18.26 -8.92 -21.16
N LEU A 159 -17.13 -9.46 -21.64
CA LEU A 159 -16.92 -9.75 -23.05
C LEU A 159 -17.33 -11.20 -23.30
N ILE A 160 -18.39 -11.40 -24.07
CA ILE A 160 -18.98 -12.71 -24.33
C ILE A 160 -18.73 -13.10 -25.78
N GLU A 161 -18.01 -14.20 -25.99
CA GLU A 161 -17.86 -14.82 -27.30
C GLU A 161 -18.48 -16.20 -27.29
N LYS A 162 -19.33 -16.50 -28.28
CA LYS A 162 -20.00 -17.81 -28.44
C LYS A 162 -20.72 -18.28 -27.16
N GLY A 163 -21.33 -17.35 -26.43
CA GLY A 163 -22.08 -17.63 -25.20
C GLY A 163 -21.23 -17.94 -23.97
N LYS A 164 -19.91 -17.69 -24.01
CA LYS A 164 -19.01 -17.81 -22.85
C LYS A 164 -18.30 -16.49 -22.59
N THR A 165 -18.18 -16.11 -21.33
CA THR A 165 -17.38 -14.94 -20.93
C THR A 165 -15.90 -15.26 -21.16
N THR A 166 -15.27 -14.52 -22.08
CA THR A 166 -13.85 -14.68 -22.42
C THR A 166 -12.98 -13.73 -21.61
N ASP A 167 -13.44 -12.50 -21.40
CA ASP A 167 -12.74 -11.47 -20.63
C ASP A 167 -13.72 -10.43 -20.06
N TYR A 168 -13.22 -9.42 -19.37
CA TYR A 168 -13.97 -8.27 -18.91
C TYR A 168 -13.24 -6.99 -19.30
N GLN A 169 -13.97 -6.03 -19.83
CA GLN A 169 -13.50 -4.66 -20.00
C GLN A 169 -13.74 -3.88 -18.70
N VAL A 170 -12.72 -3.17 -18.25
CA VAL A 170 -12.75 -2.31 -17.06
C VAL A 170 -12.49 -0.88 -17.50
N ASP A 171 -13.55 -0.09 -17.58
CA ASP A 171 -13.45 1.34 -17.80
C ASP A 171 -13.30 2.05 -16.46
N ILE A 172 -12.31 2.92 -16.37
CA ILE A 172 -11.91 3.58 -15.12
C ILE A 172 -12.09 5.08 -15.28
N LYS A 173 -12.85 5.70 -14.39
CA LYS A 173 -12.98 7.15 -14.28
C LYS A 173 -12.51 7.60 -12.91
N CYS A 174 -11.49 8.45 -12.87
CA CYS A 174 -10.88 8.96 -11.65
C CYS A 174 -11.57 10.26 -11.21
N ASN A 175 -12.27 10.21 -10.07
CA ASN A 175 -12.72 11.39 -9.35
C ASN A 175 -11.68 11.75 -8.29
N VAL A 176 -10.81 12.72 -8.60
CA VAL A 176 -9.69 13.14 -7.75
C VAL A 176 -10.16 13.63 -6.38
N GLU A 177 -11.30 14.34 -6.33
CA GLU A 177 -11.84 14.86 -5.07
C GLU A 177 -12.31 13.73 -4.14
N GLU A 178 -12.96 12.70 -4.70
CA GLU A 178 -13.37 11.52 -3.93
C GLU A 178 -12.17 10.71 -3.45
N VAL A 179 -11.16 10.49 -4.30
CA VAL A 179 -9.93 9.77 -3.89
C VAL A 179 -9.31 10.43 -2.66
N LEU A 180 -9.22 11.76 -2.66
CA LEU A 180 -8.69 12.51 -1.51
C LEU A 180 -9.60 12.47 -0.29
N ARG A 181 -10.90 12.62 -0.50
CA ARG A 181 -11.90 12.56 0.57
C ARG A 181 -11.85 11.22 1.30
N TYR A 182 -11.82 10.12 0.55
CA TYR A 182 -11.75 8.77 1.12
C TYR A 182 -10.40 8.48 1.77
N SER A 183 -9.30 8.98 1.23
CA SER A 183 -7.98 8.94 1.88
C SER A 183 -7.90 9.82 3.14
N ARG A 184 -8.98 10.51 3.53
CA ARG A 184 -9.04 11.48 4.64
C ARG A 184 -8.00 12.60 4.50
N ALA A 185 -7.61 12.91 3.26
CA ALA A 185 -6.73 14.02 2.96
C ALA A 185 -7.56 15.32 3.00
N ARG A 186 -7.18 16.29 3.84
CA ARG A 186 -7.74 17.65 3.80
C ARG A 186 -7.05 18.44 2.68
N THR A 187 -7.75 19.37 2.03
CA THR A 187 -7.16 20.26 1.03
C THR A 187 -6.83 21.60 1.68
N THR A 188 -5.61 21.83 2.12
CA THR A 188 -5.22 23.11 2.75
C THR A 188 -4.65 24.14 1.77
N ASN A 189 -4.57 23.83 0.46
CA ASN A 189 -4.03 24.76 -0.54
C ASN A 189 -5.07 25.13 -1.60
N ALA A 190 -5.97 26.05 -1.26
CA ALA A 190 -6.78 26.77 -2.24
C ALA A 190 -5.85 27.69 -3.07
N GLY A 191 -5.53 27.32 -4.32
CA GLY A 191 -4.89 28.23 -5.28
C GLY A 191 -3.91 27.66 -6.29
N LYS A 192 -3.37 26.44 -6.13
CA LYS A 192 -2.44 25.83 -7.11
C LYS A 192 -3.14 24.79 -7.97
N ARG A 193 -3.78 25.25 -9.06
CA ARG A 193 -4.63 24.46 -9.98
C ARG A 193 -3.92 23.36 -10.81
N ASN A 194 -2.61 23.14 -10.65
CA ASN A 194 -1.85 22.20 -11.50
C ASN A 194 -1.17 21.04 -10.76
N MET A 195 -1.48 20.81 -9.48
CA MET A 195 -0.89 19.71 -8.71
C MET A 195 -2.00 19.02 -7.91
N ALA A 196 -1.94 17.70 -7.81
CA ALA A 196 -2.86 16.89 -7.02
C ALA A 196 -3.15 17.54 -5.64
N PRO A 197 -4.41 17.63 -5.18
CA PRO A 197 -4.74 18.42 -4.00
C PRO A 197 -4.11 17.89 -2.70
N THR A 198 -3.69 18.81 -1.82
CA THR A 198 -2.61 18.60 -0.83
C THR A 198 -3.04 18.82 0.63
N LEU A 199 -2.60 17.92 1.52
CA LEU A 199 -2.38 18.11 2.97
C LEU A 199 -0.86 17.93 3.19
N PRO A 200 -0.22 18.65 4.12
CA PRO A 200 1.05 18.21 4.69
C PRO A 200 0.86 16.87 5.40
N ASN A 201 1.80 15.96 5.19
CA ASN A 201 1.85 14.69 5.90
C ASN A 201 1.59 14.86 7.41
N PRO A 202 0.61 14.16 8.02
CA PRO A 202 0.33 14.29 9.45
C PRO A 202 1.56 13.97 10.32
N LEU A 203 2.45 13.09 9.86
CA LEU A 203 3.71 12.79 10.55
C LEU A 203 4.75 13.91 10.46
N ARG A 204 4.63 14.81 9.47
CA ARG A 204 5.54 15.96 9.31
C ARG A 204 5.39 16.99 10.43
N ASN A 205 4.19 17.12 10.99
CA ASN A 205 3.92 17.99 12.12
C ASN A 205 4.03 17.27 13.47
N GLU A 206 4.06 15.93 13.49
CA GLU A 206 4.36 15.10 14.65
C GLU A 206 5.85 14.80 14.81
N MET A 207 6.73 15.48 14.05
CA MET A 207 8.16 15.49 14.36
C MET A 207 8.37 16.12 15.74
N VAL A 208 8.36 15.25 16.75
CA VAL A 208 8.87 15.52 18.08
C VAL A 208 10.33 15.96 17.90
N SER A 209 10.71 17.08 18.50
CA SER A 209 12.10 17.55 18.43
C SER A 209 13.05 16.45 18.93
N LYS A 210 14.29 16.40 18.41
CA LYS A 210 15.32 15.45 18.89
C LYS A 210 15.40 15.40 20.42
N GLN A 211 15.31 16.57 21.08
CA GLN A 211 15.27 16.68 22.54
C GLN A 211 14.12 15.91 23.18
N LYS A 212 12.90 16.00 22.63
CA LYS A 212 11.74 15.34 23.22
C LYS A 212 11.67 13.84 22.86
N LEU A 213 12.36 13.42 21.79
CA LEU A 213 12.63 12.00 21.52
C LEU A 213 13.66 11.42 22.51
N GLU A 214 14.70 12.18 22.86
CA GLU A 214 15.68 11.81 23.90
C GLU A 214 15.01 11.73 25.28
N GLU A 215 14.14 12.69 25.64
CA GLU A 215 13.34 12.66 26.88
C GLU A 215 12.42 11.41 26.94
N LEU A 216 11.79 11.05 25.82
CA LEU A 216 10.95 9.84 25.74
C LEU A 216 11.78 8.55 25.76
N SER A 217 13.02 8.55 25.25
CA SER A 217 13.90 7.38 25.35
C SER A 217 14.45 7.20 26.77
N GLU A 218 14.76 8.29 27.48
CA GLU A 218 15.17 8.23 28.89
C GLU A 218 14.08 7.68 29.80
N ILE A 219 12.80 7.99 29.53
CA ILE A 219 11.67 7.40 30.27
C ILE A 219 11.57 5.88 30.02
N ILE A 220 11.85 5.42 28.79
CA ILE A 220 11.83 3.99 28.44
C ILE A 220 13.03 3.25 29.04
N ASP A 221 14.21 3.86 29.09
CA ASP A 221 15.40 3.27 29.69
C ASP A 221 15.34 3.30 31.24
N GLY A 222 14.67 4.29 31.83
CA GLY A 222 14.51 4.45 33.29
C GLY A 222 13.50 3.50 33.95
N GLU A 223 12.55 2.91 33.20
CA GLU A 223 11.60 1.90 33.72
C GLU A 223 12.15 0.45 33.70
N PHE A 224 13.37 0.25 33.17
CA PHE A 224 14.04 -1.06 33.10
C PHE A 224 15.42 -1.03 33.79
N GLU A 225 15.52 -0.51 35.01
CA GLU A 225 16.67 -0.87 35.84
C GLU A 225 16.53 -2.33 36.32
N PRO A 226 17.56 -3.17 36.16
CA PRO A 226 17.52 -4.53 36.68
C PRO A 226 17.44 -4.49 38.20
N ILE A 227 16.40 -5.11 38.76
CA ILE A 227 16.32 -5.40 40.19
C ILE A 227 17.55 -6.24 40.54
N GLN A 228 18.46 -5.69 41.35
CA GLN A 228 19.65 -6.38 41.87
C GLN A 228 19.28 -7.50 42.84
#